data_AF-A0A5S3UXJ0-F1
#
_entry.id   AF-A0A5S3UXJ0-F1
#
_cell.length_a   1.000
_cell.length_b   1.000
_cell.length_c   1.000
_cell.angle_alpha   90.00
_cell.angle_beta   90.00
_cell.angle_gamma   90.00
#
_symmetry.space_group_name_H-M   'P 1'
#
loop_
_entity.id
_entity.type
_entity.pdbx_description
1 polymer ?
#
loop_
_entity_poly.entity_id
_entity_poly.type
_entity_poly.pdbx_seq_one_letter_code
_entity_poly.pdbx_strand_id
1 'polypeptide(L)'
;MENSLSNYISPLLIVIGWLVIFWNANRTAKRSEIRSLCDKCIDIIEKLYESIQSTEDTNNTLETRVVHTISLLELKGKHLQAKSNIIFFDSSKFAKIKSLSDKLEEKDEIQELLLDIVEDIESKFNEIYATTNMLRKHSYFITTFLWITAVLSLYFLAVDMLIN
;
A
#
# COMPACT_ATOMS: atom_id res chain seq x y z
N MET A 1 46.65 -3.57 19.07
CA MET A 1 45.32 -4.08 18.67
C MET A 1 44.17 -3.12 18.95
N GLU A 2 44.23 -2.21 19.94
CA GLU A 2 43.14 -1.23 20.16
C GLU A 2 42.96 -0.20 19.02
N ASN A 3 44.05 0.21 18.37
CA ASN A 3 43.99 1.25 17.33
C ASN A 3 43.39 0.79 15.99
N SER A 4 43.39 -0.52 15.68
CA SER A 4 42.84 -1.02 14.42
C SER A 4 41.32 -1.09 14.46
N LEU A 5 40.71 -1.59 15.54
CA LEU A 5 39.25 -1.66 15.72
C LEU A 5 38.56 -0.30 15.63
N SER A 6 39.16 0.74 16.23
CA SER A 6 38.64 2.12 16.17
C SER A 6 38.50 2.64 14.72
N ASN A 7 39.38 2.23 13.81
CA ASN A 7 39.39 2.71 12.43
C ASN A 7 38.29 2.07 11.56
N TYR A 8 37.74 0.93 11.98
CA TYR A 8 36.66 0.24 11.26
C TYR A 8 35.25 0.56 11.78
N ILE A 9 35.14 1.14 12.98
CA ILE A 9 33.84 1.55 13.55
C ILE A 9 33.19 2.64 12.69
N SER A 10 33.96 3.63 12.25
CA SER A 10 33.47 4.73 11.40
C SER A 10 32.87 4.26 10.07
N PRO A 11 33.55 3.46 9.23
CA PRO A 11 32.94 2.95 7.99
C PRO A 11 31.76 2.00 8.26
N LEU A 12 31.79 1.22 9.34
CA LEU A 12 30.67 0.35 9.72
C LEU A 12 29.41 1.16 10.09
N LEU A 13 29.56 2.24 10.86
CA LEU A 13 28.47 3.17 11.17
C LEU A 13 27.89 3.84 9.92
N ILE A 14 28.73 4.17 8.93
CA ILE A 14 28.27 4.72 7.65
C ILE A 14 27.39 3.72 6.92
N VAL A 15 27.81 2.45 6.82
CA VAL A 15 27.01 1.39 6.18
C VAL A 15 25.67 1.20 6.91
N ILE A 16 25.68 1.19 8.23
CA ILE A 16 24.45 1.12 9.05
C ILE A 16 23.53 2.32 8.77
N GLY A 17 24.09 3.52 8.74
CA GLY A 17 23.34 4.75 8.45
C GLY A 17 22.63 4.68 7.10
N TRP A 18 23.33 4.24 6.05
CA TRP A 18 22.74 4.07 4.72
C TRP A 18 21.67 2.98 4.68
N LEU A 19 21.83 1.87 5.41
CA LEU A 19 20.81 0.83 5.50
C LEU A 19 19.52 1.35 6.15
N VAL A 20 19.64 2.13 7.22
CA VAL A 20 18.48 2.75 7.89
C VAL A 20 17.78 3.76 6.95
N ILE A 21 18.55 4.60 6.26
CA ILE A 21 18.02 5.57 5.29
C ILE A 21 17.30 4.84 4.16
N PHE A 22 17.92 3.83 3.56
CA PHE A 22 17.36 3.07 2.45
C PHE A 22 16.08 2.34 2.85
N TRP A 23 16.05 1.77 4.06
CA TRP A 23 14.87 1.12 4.61
C TRP A 23 13.71 2.10 4.80
N ASN A 24 13.98 3.28 5.35
CA ASN A 24 12.97 4.31 5.54
C ASN A 24 12.47 4.87 4.20
N ALA A 25 13.37 5.06 3.24
CA ALA A 25 13.04 5.49 1.88
C ALA A 25 12.14 4.46 1.19
N ASN A 26 12.47 3.16 1.26
CA ASN A 26 11.67 2.10 0.67
C ASN A 26 10.28 1.97 1.33
N ARG A 27 10.20 2.12 2.66
CA ARG A 27 8.92 2.15 3.38
C ARG A 27 8.06 3.33 2.92
N THR A 28 8.65 4.50 2.82
CA THR A 28 7.97 5.73 2.39
C THR A 28 7.50 5.62 0.94
N ALA A 29 8.36 5.10 0.05
CA ALA A 29 8.02 4.86 -1.34
C ALA A 29 6.85 3.88 -1.49
N LYS A 30 6.89 2.74 -0.77
CA LYS A 30 5.79 1.77 -0.80
C LYS A 30 4.48 2.33 -0.26
N ARG A 31 4.53 3.14 0.81
CA ARG A 31 3.35 3.85 1.34
C ARG A 31 2.79 4.83 0.32
N SER A 32 3.65 5.62 -0.32
CA SER A 32 3.26 6.59 -1.34
C SER A 32 2.64 5.90 -2.57
N GLU A 33 3.22 4.77 -3.01
CA GLU A 33 2.69 3.99 -4.13
C GLU A 33 1.30 3.43 -3.82
N ILE A 34 1.12 2.83 -2.64
CA ILE A 34 -0.19 2.30 -2.23
C ILE A 34 -1.21 3.43 -2.07
N ARG A 35 -0.81 4.58 -1.50
CA ARG A 35 -1.66 5.76 -1.40
C ARG A 35 -2.12 6.26 -2.77
N SER A 36 -1.18 6.39 -3.72
CA SER A 36 -1.49 6.80 -5.10
C SER A 36 -2.49 5.86 -5.77
N LEU A 37 -2.43 4.55 -5.50
CA LEU A 37 -3.41 3.60 -6.01
C LEU A 37 -4.78 3.74 -5.33
N CYS A 38 -4.82 4.02 -4.03
CA CYS A 38 -6.06 4.33 -3.31
C CYS A 38 -6.72 5.60 -3.86
N ASP A 39 -5.95 6.68 -4.01
CA ASP A 39 -6.44 7.96 -4.55
C ASP A 39 -7.00 7.78 -5.97
N LYS A 40 -6.36 6.96 -6.82
CA LYS A 40 -6.89 6.60 -8.15
C LYS A 40 -8.21 5.82 -8.11
N CYS A 41 -8.46 5.05 -7.05
CA CYS A 41 -9.74 4.35 -6.89
C CYS A 41 -10.82 5.32 -6.40
N ILE A 42 -10.47 6.20 -5.46
CA ILE A 42 -11.35 7.26 -4.96
C ILE A 42 -11.77 8.20 -6.10
N ASP A 43 -10.83 8.65 -6.94
CA ASP A 43 -11.12 9.50 -8.13
C ASP A 43 -12.09 8.82 -9.12
N ILE A 44 -12.03 7.49 -9.26
CA ILE A 44 -13.00 6.75 -10.08
C ILE A 44 -14.38 6.73 -9.43
N ILE A 45 -14.44 6.57 -8.10
CA ILE A 45 -15.68 6.58 -7.34
C ILE A 45 -16.32 7.97 -7.36
N GLU A 46 -15.54 9.04 -7.18
CA GLU A 46 -16.00 10.42 -7.26
C GLU A 46 -16.57 10.74 -8.64
N LYS A 47 -15.88 10.34 -9.72
CA LYS A 47 -16.42 10.48 -11.09
C LYS A 47 -17.71 9.71 -11.31
N LEU A 48 -17.82 8.52 -10.71
CA LEU A 48 -19.06 7.75 -10.76
C LEU A 48 -20.18 8.47 -9.99
N TYR A 49 -19.88 8.98 -8.81
CA TYR A 49 -20.79 9.75 -7.98
C TYR A 49 -21.32 10.99 -8.72
N GLU A 50 -20.43 11.79 -9.31
CA GLU A 50 -20.78 12.95 -10.14
C GLU A 50 -21.66 12.56 -11.32
N SER A 51 -21.36 11.44 -11.98
CA SER A 51 -22.14 10.95 -13.13
C SER A 51 -23.55 10.48 -12.76
N ILE A 52 -23.74 9.96 -11.54
CA ILE A 52 -25.06 9.57 -11.01
C ILE A 52 -25.87 10.82 -10.65
N GLN A 53 -25.19 11.86 -10.14
CA GLN A 53 -25.80 13.13 -9.76
C GLN A 53 -26.18 14.01 -10.97
N SER A 54 -25.42 13.93 -12.07
CA SER A 54 -25.78 14.60 -13.33
C SER A 54 -26.95 13.87 -13.98
N THR A 55 -28.17 14.36 -13.76
CA THR A 55 -29.47 13.84 -14.22
C THR A 55 -29.67 13.72 -15.75
N GLU A 56 -28.62 13.80 -16.57
CA GLU A 56 -28.71 13.90 -18.04
C GLU A 56 -28.64 12.55 -18.77
N ASP A 57 -28.20 11.48 -18.11
CA ASP A 57 -28.05 10.18 -18.77
C ASP A 57 -29.35 9.36 -18.78
N THR A 58 -29.65 8.74 -19.92
CA THR A 58 -30.76 7.80 -20.08
C THR A 58 -30.53 6.56 -19.20
N ASN A 59 -31.59 5.99 -18.62
CA ASN A 59 -31.48 4.92 -17.62
C ASN A 59 -30.52 3.77 -18.01
N ASN A 60 -30.60 3.30 -19.26
CA ASN A 60 -29.75 2.21 -19.75
C ASN A 60 -28.27 2.60 -19.92
N THR A 61 -27.96 3.87 -20.19
CA THR A 61 -26.56 4.34 -20.31
C THR A 61 -25.92 4.48 -18.94
N LEU A 62 -26.69 4.89 -17.93
CA LEU A 62 -26.26 4.99 -16.54
C LEU A 62 -25.96 3.61 -15.94
N GLU A 63 -26.87 2.64 -16.08
CA GLU A 63 -26.67 1.26 -15.59
C GLU A 63 -25.40 0.64 -16.18
N THR A 64 -25.24 0.72 -17.51
CA THR A 64 -24.05 0.21 -18.21
C THR A 64 -22.76 0.87 -17.69
N ARG A 65 -22.80 2.18 -17.41
CA ARG A 65 -21.66 2.92 -16.90
C ARG A 65 -21.33 2.54 -15.45
N VAL A 66 -22.34 2.35 -14.59
CA VAL A 66 -22.16 1.90 -13.20
C VAL A 66 -21.53 0.51 -13.18
N VAL A 67 -22.09 -0.45 -13.91
CA VAL A 67 -21.59 -1.83 -13.97
C VAL A 67 -20.15 -1.87 -14.51
N HIS A 68 -19.86 -1.11 -15.57
CA HIS A 68 -18.50 -1.02 -16.11
C HIS A 68 -17.52 -0.42 -15.10
N THR A 69 -17.90 0.68 -14.44
CA THR A 69 -17.03 1.39 -13.50
C THR A 69 -16.76 0.57 -12.24
N ILE A 70 -17.77 -0.12 -11.70
CA ILE A 70 -17.60 -1.04 -10.58
C ILE A 70 -16.73 -2.24 -10.98
N SER A 71 -16.89 -2.78 -12.18
CA SER A 71 -16.02 -3.88 -12.68
C SER A 71 -14.57 -3.43 -12.83
N LEU A 72 -14.34 -2.20 -13.29
CA LEU A 72 -13.02 -1.59 -13.34
C LEU A 72 -12.43 -1.38 -11.93
N LEU A 73 -13.26 -0.96 -10.99
CA LEU A 73 -12.89 -0.79 -9.59
C LEU A 73 -12.54 -2.14 -8.93
N GLU A 74 -13.29 -3.21 -9.21
CA GLU A 74 -12.98 -4.58 -8.77
C GLU A 74 -11.61 -5.06 -9.27
N LEU A 75 -11.30 -4.81 -10.55
CA LEU A 75 -10.00 -5.16 -11.13
C LEU A 75 -8.86 -4.39 -10.48
N LYS A 76 -9.02 -3.07 -10.30
CA LYS A 76 -8.05 -2.24 -9.58
C LYS A 76 -7.93 -2.65 -8.12
N GLY A 77 -9.02 -3.08 -7.50
CA GLY A 77 -9.04 -3.61 -6.15
C GLY A 77 -8.26 -4.89 -5.99
N LYS A 78 -8.38 -5.83 -6.94
CA LYS A 78 -7.54 -7.05 -6.97
C LYS A 78 -6.07 -6.71 -7.16
N HIS A 79 -5.75 -5.75 -8.02
CA HIS A 79 -4.37 -5.29 -8.19
C HIS A 79 -3.83 -4.60 -6.92
N LEU A 80 -4.65 -3.80 -6.24
CA LEU A 80 -4.31 -3.17 -4.97
C LEU A 80 -4.08 -4.22 -3.87
N GLN A 81 -4.93 -5.24 -3.82
CA GLN A 81 -4.78 -6.39 -2.92
C GLN A 81 -3.48 -7.14 -3.20
N ALA A 82 -3.11 -7.38 -4.46
CA ALA A 82 -1.86 -8.06 -4.81
C ALA A 82 -0.62 -7.29 -4.31
N LYS A 83 -0.64 -5.95 -4.32
CA LYS A 83 0.49 -5.12 -3.88
C LYS A 83 0.56 -4.89 -2.37
N SER A 84 -0.59 -4.77 -1.73
CA SER A 84 -0.74 -4.47 -0.30
C SER A 84 -0.87 -5.71 0.59
N ASN A 85 -1.27 -6.84 -0.01
CA ASN A 85 -1.70 -8.08 0.65
C ASN A 85 -2.96 -7.93 1.52
N ILE A 86 -3.76 -6.89 1.28
CA ILE A 86 -4.96 -6.57 2.09
C ILE A 86 -6.16 -6.40 1.18
N ILE A 87 -7.30 -6.90 1.66
CA ILE A 87 -8.57 -6.80 0.94
C ILE A 87 -9.16 -5.42 1.22
N PHE A 88 -8.98 -4.49 0.27
CA PHE A 88 -9.54 -3.14 0.39
C PHE A 88 -11.05 -3.11 0.17
N PHE A 89 -11.55 -3.93 -0.75
CA PHE A 89 -12.94 -3.88 -1.18
C PHE A 89 -13.70 -5.14 -0.76
N ASP A 90 -14.91 -4.96 -0.24
CA ASP A 90 -15.83 -6.08 -0.06
C ASP A 90 -16.61 -6.32 -1.36
N SER A 91 -16.52 -7.55 -1.87
CA SER A 91 -17.24 -7.97 -3.08
C SER A 91 -18.76 -7.94 -2.89
N SER A 92 -19.23 -7.98 -1.63
CA SER A 92 -20.65 -7.88 -1.30
C SER A 92 -21.24 -6.49 -1.62
N LYS A 93 -20.47 -5.41 -1.36
CA LYS A 93 -20.88 -4.02 -1.63
C LYS A 93 -20.99 -3.77 -3.13
N PHE A 94 -20.08 -4.32 -3.93
CA PHE A 94 -20.15 -4.24 -5.39
C PHE A 94 -21.31 -5.02 -6.00
N ALA A 95 -21.62 -6.19 -5.46
CA ALA A 95 -22.79 -6.96 -5.88
C ALA A 95 -24.10 -6.18 -5.59
N LYS A 96 -24.18 -5.51 -4.43
CA LYS A 96 -25.30 -4.62 -4.12
C LYS A 96 -25.41 -3.47 -5.12
N ILE A 97 -24.34 -2.73 -5.37
CA ILE A 97 -24.37 -1.61 -6.32
C ILE A 97 -24.80 -2.07 -7.73
N LYS A 98 -24.31 -3.23 -8.20
CA LYS A 98 -24.72 -3.83 -9.48
C LYS A 98 -26.19 -4.27 -9.51
N SER A 99 -26.78 -4.60 -8.36
CA SER A 99 -28.20 -4.97 -8.27
C SER A 99 -29.13 -3.75 -8.11
N LEU A 100 -28.63 -2.68 -7.50
CA LEU A 100 -29.35 -1.42 -7.31
C LEU A 100 -29.27 -0.56 -8.58
N SER A 101 -28.27 -0.77 -9.45
CA SER A 101 -28.15 -0.02 -10.72
C SER A 101 -29.33 -0.22 -11.67
N ASP A 102 -30.06 -1.33 -11.52
CA ASP A 102 -31.26 -1.64 -12.31
C ASP A 102 -32.49 -0.85 -11.85
N LYS A 103 -32.43 -0.21 -10.66
CA LYS A 103 -33.54 0.50 -10.03
C LYS A 103 -33.23 1.98 -9.85
N LEU A 104 -33.89 2.80 -10.68
CA LEU A 104 -33.66 4.24 -10.74
C LEU A 104 -34.03 5.03 -9.46
N GLU A 105 -34.85 4.43 -8.60
CA GLU A 105 -35.35 5.05 -7.36
C GLU A 105 -34.33 4.98 -6.21
N GLU A 106 -33.29 4.16 -6.35
CA GLU A 106 -32.30 3.89 -5.30
C GLU A 106 -30.95 4.60 -5.56
N LYS A 107 -30.95 5.71 -6.33
CA LYS A 107 -29.73 6.50 -6.62
C LYS A 107 -29.02 6.97 -5.34
N ASP A 108 -29.80 7.39 -4.34
CA ASP A 108 -29.27 7.84 -3.05
C ASP A 108 -28.59 6.69 -2.29
N GLU A 109 -29.13 5.48 -2.39
CA GLU A 109 -28.56 4.27 -1.76
C GLU A 109 -27.26 3.82 -2.46
N ILE A 110 -27.18 3.96 -3.79
CA ILE A 110 -25.93 3.75 -4.53
C ILE A 110 -24.87 4.78 -4.09
N GLN A 111 -25.26 6.04 -3.94
CA GLN A 111 -24.36 7.10 -3.49
C GLN A 111 -23.83 6.87 -2.07
N GLU A 112 -24.70 6.45 -1.15
CA GLU A 112 -24.32 6.07 0.21
C GLU A 112 -23.32 4.91 0.19
N LEU A 113 -23.58 3.86 -0.60
CA LEU A 113 -22.66 2.73 -0.76
C LEU A 113 -21.31 3.12 -1.37
N LEU A 114 -21.28 4.10 -2.28
CA LEU A 114 -20.03 4.61 -2.84
C LEU A 114 -19.20 5.37 -1.80
N LEU A 115 -19.85 6.20 -0.97
CA LEU A 115 -19.19 6.90 0.13
C LEU A 115 -18.64 5.91 1.18
N ASP A 116 -19.43 4.90 1.52
CA ASP A 116 -19.02 3.77 2.36
C ASP A 116 -17.75 3.07 1.85
N ILE A 117 -17.63 2.89 0.53
CA ILE A 117 -16.45 2.27 -0.08
C ILE A 117 -15.24 3.20 0.04
N VAL A 118 -15.42 4.52 -0.10
CA VAL A 118 -14.34 5.49 0.10
C VAL A 118 -13.85 5.46 1.55
N GLU A 119 -14.78 5.44 2.51
CA GLU A 119 -14.45 5.34 3.93
C GLU A 119 -13.73 4.03 4.26
N ASP A 120 -14.15 2.90 3.70
CA ASP A 120 -13.47 1.61 3.83
C ASP A 120 -12.02 1.66 3.31
N ILE A 121 -11.78 2.31 2.17
CA ILE A 121 -10.44 2.48 1.60
C ILE A 121 -9.55 3.27 2.55
N GLU A 122 -10.04 4.40 3.05
CA GLU A 122 -9.32 5.28 3.97
C GLU A 122 -9.05 4.60 5.31
N SER A 123 -10.05 3.92 5.88
CA SER A 123 -9.95 3.17 7.12
C SER A 123 -8.90 2.06 7.01
N LYS A 124 -8.93 1.26 5.94
CA LYS A 124 -7.94 0.19 5.72
C LYS A 124 -6.56 0.74 5.40
N PHE A 125 -6.44 1.82 4.64
CA PHE A 125 -5.16 2.48 4.42
C PHE A 125 -4.57 2.95 5.76
N ASN A 126 -5.39 3.55 6.62
CA ASN A 126 -4.99 3.95 7.95
C ASN A 126 -4.63 2.72 8.79
N GLU A 127 -5.42 1.66 8.85
CA GLU A 127 -5.11 0.43 9.61
C GLU A 127 -3.73 -0.16 9.25
N ILE A 128 -3.39 -0.18 7.95
CA ILE A 128 -2.09 -0.67 7.46
C ILE A 128 -0.91 0.10 8.05
N TYR A 129 -1.11 1.40 8.30
CA TYR A 129 -0.03 2.33 8.63
C TYR A 129 -0.16 3.02 10.00
N ALA A 130 -1.30 2.88 10.70
CA ALA A 130 -1.64 3.54 11.96
C ALA A 130 -1.23 2.73 13.20
N THR A 131 -1.05 1.40 13.09
CA THR A 131 -0.79 0.57 14.26
C THR A 131 0.32 -0.44 13.98
N THR A 132 1.53 -0.11 14.48
CA THR A 132 2.41 -1.04 15.22
C THR A 132 2.63 -2.48 14.72
N ASN A 133 2.53 -2.76 13.42
CA ASN A 133 3.20 -3.92 12.82
C ASN A 133 4.73 -3.71 12.65
N MET A 134 5.31 -2.84 13.48
CA MET A 134 6.77 -2.60 13.55
C MET A 134 7.52 -3.89 13.85
N LEU A 135 7.07 -4.70 14.82
CA LEU A 135 7.84 -5.83 15.36
C LEU A 135 7.93 -7.04 14.42
N ARG A 136 6.86 -7.41 13.71
CA ARG A 136 6.85 -8.60 12.85
C ARG A 136 7.61 -8.42 11.53
N LYS A 137 7.66 -7.20 11.00
CA LYS A 137 8.53 -6.84 9.85
C LYS A 137 9.95 -6.45 10.29
N HIS A 138 10.14 -5.95 11.51
CA HIS A 138 11.47 -5.76 12.10
C HIS A 138 12.26 -7.06 12.20
N SER A 139 11.62 -8.21 12.44
CA SER A 139 12.33 -9.50 12.47
C SER A 139 13.18 -9.73 11.21
N TYR A 140 12.62 -9.50 10.02
CA TYR A 140 13.36 -9.70 8.77
C TYR A 140 14.47 -8.67 8.57
N PHE A 141 14.21 -7.40 8.92
CA PHE A 141 15.20 -6.33 8.85
C PHE A 141 16.35 -6.54 9.84
N ILE A 142 16.05 -6.97 11.06
CA ILE A 142 17.05 -7.32 12.07
C ILE A 142 17.86 -8.52 11.62
N THR A 143 17.24 -9.56 11.03
CA THR A 143 17.99 -10.73 10.54
C THR A 143 18.90 -10.39 9.36
N THR A 144 18.46 -9.57 8.40
CA THR A 144 19.33 -9.15 7.29
C THR A 144 20.41 -8.20 7.76
N PHE A 145 20.10 -7.31 8.69
CA PHE A 145 21.08 -6.43 9.34
C PHE A 145 22.16 -7.21 10.09
N LEU A 146 21.77 -8.22 10.88
CA LEU A 146 22.69 -9.11 11.58
C LEU A 146 23.54 -9.93 10.61
N TRP A 147 22.97 -10.39 9.49
CA TRP A 147 23.72 -11.11 8.46
C TRP A 147 24.75 -10.22 7.74
N ILE A 148 24.36 -9.01 7.34
CA ILE A 148 25.26 -8.08 6.65
C ILE A 148 26.40 -7.66 7.59
N THR A 149 26.09 -7.35 8.85
CA THR A 149 27.12 -7.03 9.86
C THR A 149 28.02 -8.22 10.17
N ALA A 150 27.50 -9.45 10.23
CA ALA A 150 28.31 -10.67 10.41
C ALA A 150 29.24 -10.93 9.21
N VAL A 151 28.77 -10.76 7.98
CA VAL A 151 29.59 -10.96 6.77
C VAL A 151 30.66 -9.89 6.66
N LEU A 152 30.33 -8.62 6.94
CA LEU A 152 31.31 -7.53 6.92
C LEU A 152 32.38 -7.71 8.01
N SER A 153 31.98 -8.09 9.23
CA SER A 153 32.94 -8.36 10.31
C SER A 153 33.85 -9.57 10.01
N LEU A 154 33.31 -10.64 9.41
CA LEU A 154 34.12 -11.76 8.91
C LEU A 154 35.08 -11.34 7.79
N TYR A 155 34.63 -10.51 6.85
CA TYR A 155 35.48 -9.99 5.79
C TYR A 155 36.65 -9.18 6.34
N PHE A 156 36.39 -8.26 7.28
CA PHE A 156 37.46 -7.46 7.90
C PHE A 156 38.43 -8.33 8.72
N LEU A 157 37.94 -9.34 9.45
CA LEU A 157 38.80 -10.30 10.15
C LEU A 157 39.69 -11.13 9.20
N ALA A 158 39.13 -11.59 8.09
CA ALA A 158 39.87 -12.37 7.09
C ALA A 158 40.96 -11.53 6.41
N VAL A 159 40.68 -10.25 6.14
CA VAL A 159 41.66 -9.31 5.58
C VAL A 159 42.77 -9.00 6.59
N ASP A 160 42.45 -8.84 7.88
CA ASP A 160 43.45 -8.60 8.93
C ASP A 160 44.39 -9.80 9.15
N MET A 161 43.88 -11.04 9.01
CA MET A 161 44.69 -12.27 9.04
C MET A 161 45.53 -12.51 7.76
N LEU A 162 45.19 -11.86 6.65
CA LEU A 162 45.95 -11.97 5.39
C LEU A 162 47.06 -10.94 5.29
N ILE A 163 46.95 -9.83 6.03
CA ILE A 163 47.89 -8.71 6.01
C ILE A 163 48.95 -8.82 7.13
N ASN A 164 48.61 -9.46 8.27
CA ASN A 164 49.57 -9.84 9.32
C ASN A 164 50.12 -11.26 9.11
#